data_AF-A0A523Z8W7-F1
#
_entry.id   AF-A0A523Z8W7-F1
#
_cell.length_a   1.000
_cell.length_b   1.000
_cell.length_c   1.000
_cell.angle_alpha   90.00
_cell.angle_beta   90.00
_cell.angle_gamma   90.00
#
_symmetry.space_group_name_H-M   'P 1'
#
loop_
_entity.id
_entity.type
_entity.pdbx_description
1 polymer ?
#
loop_
_entity_poly.entity_id
_entity_poly.type
_entity_poly.pdbx_seq_one_letter_code
_entity_poly.pdbx_strand_id
1 'polypeptide(L)'
;MKRLFRRRPLVLGIILAIILICLVFTGGRALDYMEVVDTYWRVHDDVLLPTEAGRYYVDLFWQHNNELCNLILSSPKVKDEGLVIILQFEPGLRALVDGEGDDVRVTQVMVDRVQAYLDLLLEVGSPELQDAIWTEGARTPFGDFSGMTFEQARILLVGAPHEPTATPFSTSLP
;
A
#
# COMPACT_ATOMS: atom_id res chain seq x y z
N MET A 1 29.82 7.11 -19.60
CA MET A 1 29.45 7.09 -18.17
C MET A 1 27.92 7.00 -18.06
N LYS A 2 27.37 5.79 -17.84
CA LYS A 2 25.93 5.54 -17.73
C LYS A 2 25.56 5.52 -16.24
N ARG A 3 24.86 6.56 -15.75
CA ARG A 3 24.20 6.51 -14.44
C ARG A 3 22.84 5.85 -14.65
N LEU A 4 22.71 4.57 -14.32
CA LEU A 4 21.44 3.85 -14.34
C LEU A 4 20.56 4.39 -13.21
N PHE A 5 19.57 5.20 -13.60
CA PHE A 5 18.49 5.69 -12.75
C PHE A 5 17.72 4.49 -12.20
N ARG A 6 17.98 4.16 -10.93
CA ARG A 6 17.29 3.12 -10.16
C ARG A 6 15.90 3.67 -9.79
N ARG A 7 14.97 3.64 -10.73
CA ARG A 7 13.55 3.95 -10.50
C ARG A 7 12.93 2.73 -9.84
N ARG A 8 12.46 2.89 -8.59
CA ARG A 8 11.69 1.89 -7.87
C ARG A 8 10.46 2.57 -7.24
N PRO A 9 9.31 1.90 -7.25
CA PRO A 9 7.95 2.41 -7.29
C PRO A 9 7.27 2.40 -5.92
N LEU A 10 6.23 3.18 -5.82
CA LEU A 10 5.80 3.86 -4.62
C LEU A 10 4.33 4.23 -4.72
N VAL A 11 3.43 3.46 -4.08
CA VAL A 11 2.11 3.99 -3.61
C VAL A 11 1.23 3.03 -2.83
N LEU A 12 1.51 1.71 -2.84
CA LEU A 12 0.56 0.80 -2.17
C LEU A 12 0.48 1.02 -0.65
N GLY A 13 1.48 1.66 -0.03
CA GLY A 13 1.43 2.02 1.39
C GLY A 13 0.57 3.25 1.73
N ILE A 14 0.30 4.17 0.80
CA ILE A 14 -0.70 5.25 1.03
C ILE A 14 -2.10 4.65 1.02
N ILE A 15 -2.33 3.70 0.10
CA ILE A 15 -3.59 2.96 -0.02
C ILE A 15 -3.80 2.11 1.23
N LEU A 16 -2.85 1.24 1.60
CA LEU A 16 -2.95 0.33 2.77
C LEU A 16 -3.38 1.01 4.07
N ALA A 17 -3.06 2.29 4.19
CA ALA A 17 -3.10 2.96 5.46
C ALA A 17 -4.30 3.93 5.57
N ILE A 18 -4.77 4.50 4.46
CA ILE A 18 -6.15 5.03 4.34
C ILE A 18 -7.18 3.94 4.69
N ILE A 19 -6.84 2.70 4.36
CA ILE A 19 -7.68 1.53 4.53
C ILE A 19 -7.82 1.09 6.00
N LEU A 20 -6.73 1.13 6.77
CA LEU A 20 -6.74 0.79 8.20
C LEU A 20 -7.63 1.74 9.02
N ILE A 21 -7.78 2.99 8.59
CA ILE A 21 -8.65 3.99 9.22
C ILE A 21 -10.14 3.72 8.93
N CYS A 22 -10.49 3.39 7.68
CA CYS A 22 -11.89 3.22 7.27
C CYS A 22 -12.59 2.02 7.94
N LEU A 23 -11.85 0.92 8.20
CA LEU A 23 -12.41 -0.32 8.74
C LEU A 23 -12.93 -0.17 10.19
N VAL A 24 -12.40 0.77 10.96
CA VAL A 24 -12.82 1.00 12.36
C VAL A 24 -14.18 1.71 12.46
N PHE A 25 -14.66 2.36 11.38
CA PHE A 25 -15.81 3.28 11.41
C PHE A 25 -17.06 2.85 10.63
N THR A 26 -17.15 1.61 10.13
CA THR A 26 -18.35 1.12 9.40
C THR A 26 -18.96 -0.12 10.03
N GLY A 27 -20.20 0.02 10.53
CA GLY A 27 -21.01 -1.06 11.07
C GLY A 27 -21.46 -2.05 9.99
N GLY A 28 -20.72 -3.15 9.86
CA GLY A 28 -21.08 -4.36 9.12
C GLY A 28 -20.47 -5.58 9.81
N ARG A 29 -21.00 -6.78 9.54
CA ARG A 29 -20.80 -8.02 10.32
C ARG A 29 -19.34 -8.23 10.77
N ALA A 30 -19.11 -8.19 12.08
CA ALA A 30 -17.79 -8.13 12.70
C ALA A 30 -16.80 -9.24 12.30
N LEU A 31 -17.25 -10.38 11.75
CA LEU A 31 -16.36 -11.49 11.41
C LEU A 31 -15.59 -11.28 10.10
N ASP A 32 -16.21 -10.72 9.05
CA ASP A 32 -15.54 -10.47 7.77
C ASP A 32 -14.53 -9.30 7.87
N TYR A 33 -14.82 -8.33 8.75
CA TYR A 33 -13.94 -7.19 9.00
C TYR A 33 -12.65 -7.58 9.72
N MET A 34 -12.69 -8.57 10.62
CA MET A 34 -11.51 -9.00 11.35
C MET A 34 -10.48 -9.65 10.41
N GLU A 35 -10.96 -10.41 9.41
CA GLU A 35 -10.09 -11.01 8.41
C GLU A 35 -9.47 -9.96 7.50
N VAL A 36 -10.26 -8.98 7.05
CA VAL A 36 -9.72 -7.84 6.30
C VAL A 36 -8.64 -7.13 7.14
N VAL A 37 -8.95 -6.76 8.39
CA VAL A 37 -8.00 -6.10 9.29
C VAL A 37 -6.73 -6.92 9.50
N ASP A 38 -6.83 -8.24 9.66
CA ASP A 38 -5.68 -9.14 9.77
C ASP A 38 -4.80 -9.11 8.50
N THR A 39 -5.40 -9.23 7.31
CA THR A 39 -4.71 -9.09 6.03
C THR A 39 -3.91 -7.78 5.98
N TYR A 40 -4.53 -6.65 6.34
CA TYR A 40 -3.87 -5.34 6.30
C TYR A 40 -2.73 -5.20 7.34
N TRP A 41 -2.88 -5.77 8.54
CA TRP A 41 -1.79 -5.81 9.52
C TRP A 41 -0.63 -6.68 9.05
N ARG A 42 -0.91 -7.84 8.46
CA ARG A 42 0.14 -8.70 7.90
C ARG A 42 0.86 -8.02 6.74
N VAL A 43 0.16 -7.28 5.88
CA VAL A 43 0.85 -6.48 4.84
C VAL A 43 1.73 -5.40 5.48
N HIS A 44 1.26 -4.74 6.54
CA HIS A 44 2.09 -3.76 7.25
C HIS A 44 3.36 -4.42 7.82
N ASP A 45 3.23 -5.52 8.56
CA ASP A 45 4.32 -6.12 9.33
C ASP A 45 5.25 -7.01 8.49
N ASP A 46 4.70 -7.79 7.57
CA ASP A 46 5.44 -8.79 6.80
C ASP A 46 5.93 -8.24 5.45
N VAL A 47 5.24 -7.24 4.88
CA VAL A 47 5.56 -6.70 3.55
C VAL A 47 6.21 -5.32 3.62
N LEU A 48 5.66 -4.39 4.41
CA LEU A 48 6.18 -3.01 4.45
C LEU A 48 7.35 -2.86 5.42
N LEU A 49 7.15 -3.09 6.72
CA LEU A 49 8.14 -2.84 7.77
C LEU A 49 9.53 -3.46 7.53
N PRO A 50 9.67 -4.66 6.92
CA PRO A 50 10.98 -5.27 6.72
C PRO A 50 11.87 -4.51 5.74
N THR A 51 11.31 -3.67 4.86
CA THR A 51 12.05 -2.99 3.79
C THR A 51 12.20 -1.50 4.06
N GLU A 52 13.31 -0.89 3.62
CA GLU A 52 13.51 0.57 3.72
C GLU A 52 12.45 1.34 2.93
N ALA A 53 12.12 0.86 1.73
CA ALA A 53 11.05 1.43 0.92
C ALA A 53 9.69 1.30 1.62
N GLY A 54 9.38 0.14 2.20
CA GLY A 54 8.14 -0.09 2.94
C GLY A 54 7.97 0.83 4.14
N ARG A 55 9.03 1.02 4.94
CA ARG A 55 9.03 1.98 6.06
C ARG A 55 8.77 3.42 5.63
N TYR A 56 9.30 3.84 4.48
CA TYR A 56 9.00 5.17 3.93
C TYR A 56 7.49 5.39 3.73
N TYR A 57 6.74 4.40 3.23
CA TYR A 57 5.28 4.60 3.09
C TYR A 57 4.54 4.57 4.42
N VAL A 58 5.02 3.77 5.37
CA VAL A 58 4.46 3.76 6.71
C VAL A 58 4.60 5.15 7.32
N ASP A 59 5.77 5.78 7.18
CA ASP A 59 6.00 7.15 7.64
C ASP A 59 5.13 8.17 6.89
N LEU A 60 5.06 8.07 5.55
CA LEU A 60 4.24 8.96 4.72
C LEU A 60 2.75 8.85 5.09
N PHE A 61 2.28 7.65 5.39
CA PHE A 61 0.94 7.46 5.92
C PHE A 61 0.76 8.20 7.25
N TRP A 62 1.60 7.92 8.24
CA TRP A 62 1.43 8.49 9.58
C TRP A 62 1.52 10.02 9.56
N GLN A 63 2.31 10.58 8.64
CA GLN A 63 2.38 12.02 8.40
C GLN A 63 1.03 12.62 7.98
N HIS A 64 0.26 11.95 7.12
CA HIS A 64 -1.01 12.46 6.59
C HIS A 64 -2.27 11.83 7.24
N ASN A 65 -2.08 10.86 8.15
CA ASN A 65 -3.16 10.08 8.77
C ASN A 65 -4.26 10.96 9.40
N ASN A 66 -3.88 11.98 10.17
CA ASN A 66 -4.86 12.86 10.83
C ASN A 66 -5.74 13.60 9.83
N GLU A 67 -5.17 14.05 8.72
CA GLU A 67 -5.90 14.72 7.67
C GLU A 67 -6.82 13.75 6.93
N LEU A 68 -6.30 12.58 6.55
CA LEU A 68 -7.07 11.53 5.89
C LEU A 68 -8.26 11.07 6.74
N CYS A 69 -8.07 10.88 8.05
CA CYS A 69 -9.15 10.63 9.02
C CYS A 69 -10.22 11.71 8.95
N ASN A 70 -9.82 12.99 8.99
CA ASN A 70 -10.77 14.10 8.94
C ASN A 70 -11.55 14.10 7.63
N LEU A 71 -10.88 13.89 6.50
CA LEU A 71 -11.52 13.82 5.17
C LEU A 71 -12.53 12.67 5.07
N ILE A 72 -12.18 11.48 5.59
CA ILE A 72 -13.08 10.32 5.64
C ILE A 72 -14.32 10.63 6.49
N LEU A 73 -14.14 11.32 7.64
CA LEU A 73 -15.25 11.67 8.53
C LEU A 73 -16.12 12.80 7.96
N SER A 74 -15.54 13.74 7.21
CA SER A 74 -16.25 14.91 6.68
C SER A 74 -16.84 14.71 5.29
N SER A 75 -16.37 13.72 4.52
CA SER A 75 -16.78 13.48 3.14
C SER A 75 -17.22 12.03 2.93
N PRO A 76 -18.54 11.76 2.81
CA PRO A 76 -19.06 10.44 2.49
C PRO A 76 -18.46 9.86 1.20
N LYS A 77 -18.22 10.71 0.19
CA LYS A 77 -17.60 10.28 -1.08
C LYS A 77 -16.18 9.75 -0.88
N VAL A 78 -15.36 10.42 -0.05
CA VAL A 78 -13.99 9.96 0.27
C VAL A 78 -14.04 8.64 1.02
N LYS A 79 -14.97 8.51 1.96
CA LYS A 79 -15.16 7.28 2.71
C LYS A 79 -15.57 6.10 1.82
N ASP A 80 -16.59 6.30 0.98
CA ASP A 80 -17.19 5.23 0.19
C ASP A 80 -16.22 4.71 -0.89
N GLU A 81 -15.54 5.61 -1.62
CA GLU A 81 -14.53 5.20 -2.60
C GLU A 81 -13.32 4.52 -1.94
N GLY A 82 -12.90 5.02 -0.77
CA GLY A 82 -11.85 4.37 0.02
C GLY A 82 -12.23 2.93 0.37
N LEU A 83 -13.45 2.70 0.87
CA LEU A 83 -13.95 1.35 1.21
C LEU A 83 -14.02 0.40 0.02
N VAL A 84 -14.41 0.91 -1.16
CA VAL A 84 -14.42 0.08 -2.38
C VAL A 84 -13.02 -0.40 -2.73
N ILE A 85 -12.01 0.47 -2.63
CA ILE A 85 -10.62 0.09 -2.87
C ILE A 85 -10.16 -0.98 -1.88
N ILE A 86 -10.52 -0.85 -0.60
CA ILE A 86 -10.21 -1.87 0.43
C ILE A 86 -10.64 -3.25 -0.02
N LEU A 87 -11.94 -3.37 -0.29
CA LEU A 87 -12.58 -4.64 -0.56
C LEU A 87 -12.10 -5.22 -1.89
N GLN A 88 -11.75 -4.37 -2.84
CA GLN A 88 -11.27 -4.80 -4.14
C GLN A 88 -9.83 -5.34 -4.06
N PHE A 89 -8.95 -4.73 -3.26
CA PHE A 89 -7.55 -5.16 -3.12
C PHE A 89 -7.37 -6.31 -2.13
N GLU A 90 -8.30 -6.47 -1.18
CA GLU A 90 -8.22 -7.45 -0.09
C GLU A 90 -7.89 -8.89 -0.57
N PRO A 91 -8.54 -9.46 -1.60
CA PRO A 91 -8.21 -10.82 -2.03
C PRO A 91 -6.77 -10.97 -2.54
N GLY A 92 -6.25 -9.95 -3.23
CA GLY A 92 -4.88 -9.96 -3.73
C GLY A 92 -3.84 -9.71 -2.64
N LEU A 93 -4.17 -8.88 -1.65
CA LEU A 93 -3.33 -8.66 -0.47
C LEU A 93 -3.28 -9.88 0.43
N ARG A 94 -4.41 -10.58 0.62
CA ARG A 94 -4.46 -11.86 1.35
C ARG A 94 -3.57 -12.89 0.65
N ALA A 95 -3.76 -13.08 -0.65
CA ALA A 95 -2.92 -13.98 -1.45
C ALA A 95 -1.43 -13.61 -1.32
N LEU A 96 -1.10 -12.31 -1.32
CA LEU A 96 0.28 -11.86 -1.15
C LEU A 96 0.89 -12.29 0.19
N VAL A 97 0.19 -12.08 1.31
CA VAL A 97 0.71 -12.43 2.64
C VAL A 97 0.69 -13.94 2.89
N ASP A 98 -0.17 -14.69 2.20
CA ASP A 98 -0.25 -16.15 2.26
C ASP A 98 0.76 -16.85 1.32
N GLY A 99 1.57 -16.09 0.57
CA GLY A 99 2.57 -16.63 -0.35
C GLY A 99 2.02 -17.05 -1.71
N GLU A 100 0.76 -16.71 -2.01
CA GLU A 100 0.03 -16.96 -3.26
C GLU A 100 -0.06 -15.69 -4.13
N GLY A 101 0.80 -14.69 -3.87
CA GLY A 101 0.78 -13.39 -4.55
C GLY A 101 1.02 -13.46 -6.07
N ASP A 102 1.53 -14.57 -6.59
CA ASP A 102 1.71 -14.82 -8.01
C ASP A 102 0.43 -15.29 -8.73
N ASP A 103 -0.58 -15.74 -7.98
CA ASP A 103 -1.82 -16.31 -8.54
C ASP A 103 -2.90 -15.23 -8.79
N VAL A 104 -2.79 -14.09 -8.12
CA VAL A 104 -3.73 -12.96 -8.25
C VAL A 104 -3.07 -11.80 -8.99
N ARG A 105 -3.80 -11.21 -9.94
CA ARG A 105 -3.32 -10.09 -10.74
C ARG A 105 -3.98 -8.78 -10.37
N VAL A 106 -3.21 -7.70 -10.43
CA VAL A 106 -3.71 -6.34 -10.40
C VAL A 106 -4.47 -6.07 -11.70
N THR A 107 -5.71 -5.62 -11.61
CA THR A 107 -6.57 -5.36 -12.75
C THR A 107 -6.56 -3.88 -13.13
N GLN A 108 -6.92 -3.56 -14.39
CA GLN A 108 -7.09 -2.16 -14.80
C GLN A 108 -8.13 -1.43 -13.92
N VAL A 109 -9.22 -2.11 -13.56
CA VAL A 109 -10.26 -1.54 -12.68
C VAL A 109 -9.69 -1.15 -11.32
N MET A 110 -8.78 -1.95 -10.76
CA MET A 110 -8.10 -1.60 -9.50
C MET A 110 -7.26 -0.34 -9.65
N VAL A 111 -6.50 -0.24 -10.74
CA VAL A 111 -5.65 0.91 -11.06
C VAL A 111 -6.49 2.18 -11.23
N ASP A 112 -7.54 2.11 -12.05
CA ASP A 112 -8.42 3.24 -12.34
C ASP A 112 -9.11 3.75 -11.06
N ARG A 113 -9.52 2.85 -10.18
CA ARG A 113 -10.14 3.19 -8.89
C ARG A 113 -9.19 3.94 -7.97
N VAL A 114 -7.95 3.47 -7.86
CA VAL A 114 -6.91 4.15 -7.09
C VAL A 114 -6.65 5.54 -7.66
N GLN A 115 -6.52 5.66 -8.98
CA GLN A 115 -6.31 6.96 -9.64
C GLN A 115 -7.47 7.93 -9.35
N ALA A 116 -8.71 7.48 -9.52
CA ALA A 116 -9.89 8.28 -9.22
C ALA A 116 -9.95 8.73 -7.75
N TYR A 117 -9.49 7.88 -6.83
CA TYR A 117 -9.43 8.22 -5.42
C TYR A 117 -8.33 9.22 -5.09
N LEU A 118 -7.15 9.10 -5.70
CA LEU A 118 -6.09 10.08 -5.58
C LEU A 118 -6.51 11.44 -6.17
N ASP A 119 -7.20 11.45 -7.31
CA ASP A 119 -7.77 12.66 -7.91
C ASP A 119 -8.79 13.31 -6.96
N LEU A 120 -9.64 12.50 -6.32
CA LEU A 120 -10.57 12.99 -5.30
C LEU A 120 -9.83 13.62 -4.11
N LEU A 121 -8.75 13.01 -3.62
CA LEU A 121 -7.94 13.57 -2.55
C LEU A 121 -7.22 14.86 -2.99
N LEU A 122 -6.83 14.98 -4.27
CA LEU A 122 -6.26 16.23 -4.80
C LEU A 122 -7.28 17.38 -4.81
N GLU A 123 -8.57 17.10 -4.95
CA GLU A 123 -9.62 18.11 -4.92
C GLU A 123 -9.88 18.67 -3.51
N VAL A 124 -9.71 17.84 -2.47
CA VAL A 124 -10.16 18.17 -1.09
C VAL A 124 -9.04 18.23 -0.06
N GLY A 125 -7.85 17.73 -0.40
CA GLY A 125 -6.68 17.68 0.48
C GLY A 125 -6.00 19.03 0.67
N SER A 126 -5.21 19.12 1.72
CA SER A 126 -4.29 20.22 2.02
C SER A 126 -3.21 20.34 0.94
N PRO A 127 -2.57 21.52 0.80
CA PRO A 127 -1.42 21.66 -0.08
C PRO A 127 -0.31 20.63 0.19
N GLU A 128 -0.10 20.27 1.45
CA GLU A 128 0.89 19.27 1.86
C GLU A 128 0.51 17.85 1.37
N LEU A 129 -0.76 17.45 1.52
CA LEU A 129 -1.24 16.17 1.01
C LEU A 129 -1.22 16.12 -0.52
N GLN A 130 -1.57 17.23 -1.18
CA GLN A 130 -1.51 17.32 -2.64
C GLN A 130 -0.08 17.15 -3.15
N ASP A 131 0.90 17.82 -2.53
CA ASP A 131 2.32 17.69 -2.87
C ASP A 131 2.84 16.26 -2.70
N ALA A 132 2.42 15.58 -1.62
CA ALA A 132 2.73 14.18 -1.42
C ALA A 132 2.15 13.30 -2.54
N ILE A 133 0.88 13.48 -2.92
CA ILE A 133 0.23 12.72 -3.99
C ILE A 133 0.92 12.95 -5.33
N TRP A 134 1.26 14.20 -5.69
CA TRP A 134 1.97 14.49 -6.94
C TRP A 134 3.37 13.92 -6.95
N THR A 135 4.11 14.07 -5.85
CA THR A 135 5.45 13.52 -5.70
C THR A 135 5.44 12.01 -5.90
N GLU A 136 4.47 11.32 -5.32
CA GLU A 136 4.38 9.86 -5.44
C GLU A 136 3.85 9.38 -6.78
N GLY A 137 2.86 10.07 -7.36
CA GLY A 137 2.38 9.77 -8.71
C GLY A 137 3.48 9.90 -9.77
N ALA A 138 4.39 10.87 -9.61
CA ALA A 138 5.54 11.02 -10.51
C ALA A 138 6.61 9.93 -10.33
N ARG A 139 6.78 9.42 -9.12
CA ARG A 139 7.71 8.32 -8.82
C ARG A 139 7.19 6.98 -9.33
N THR A 140 5.89 6.85 -9.48
CA THR A 140 5.22 5.56 -9.66
C THR A 140 4.03 5.66 -10.61
N PRO A 141 4.23 5.35 -11.89
CA PRO A 141 3.13 5.28 -12.83
C PRO A 141 2.21 4.08 -12.50
N PHE A 142 1.09 4.31 -11.80
CA PHE A 142 0.11 3.25 -11.46
C PHE A 142 -0.41 2.45 -12.64
N GLY A 143 -0.45 3.08 -13.81
CA GLY A 143 -0.81 2.42 -15.07
C GLY A 143 0.01 1.16 -15.33
N ASP A 144 1.26 1.12 -14.86
CA ASP A 144 2.18 0.03 -15.15
C ASP A 144 1.88 -1.23 -14.32
N PHE A 145 1.08 -1.14 -13.25
CA PHE A 145 0.74 -2.31 -12.43
C PHE A 145 -0.33 -3.20 -13.05
N SER A 146 -1.12 -2.67 -13.99
CA SER A 146 -2.17 -3.42 -14.65
C SER A 146 -1.61 -4.68 -15.33
N GLY A 147 -2.15 -5.84 -14.96
CA GLY A 147 -1.71 -7.14 -15.47
C GLY A 147 -0.53 -7.77 -14.71
N MET A 148 0.13 -7.07 -13.78
CA MET A 148 1.13 -7.67 -12.90
C MET A 148 0.48 -8.58 -11.86
N THR A 149 1.22 -9.58 -11.37
CA THR A 149 0.83 -10.29 -10.14
C THR A 149 1.02 -9.38 -8.92
N PHE A 150 0.34 -9.68 -7.82
CA PHE A 150 0.53 -8.93 -6.57
C PHE A 150 1.97 -9.06 -6.06
N GLU A 151 2.62 -10.20 -6.26
CA GLU A 151 4.04 -10.39 -5.92
C GLU A 151 4.95 -9.55 -6.81
N GLN A 152 4.70 -9.50 -8.13
CA GLN A 152 5.43 -8.61 -9.04
C GLN A 152 5.26 -7.14 -8.64
N ALA A 153 4.03 -6.71 -8.33
CA ALA A 153 3.76 -5.37 -7.85
C ALA A 153 4.50 -5.09 -6.52
N ARG A 154 4.50 -6.03 -5.57
CA ARG A 154 5.24 -5.93 -4.30
C ARG A 154 6.75 -5.80 -4.53
N ILE A 155 7.36 -6.68 -5.33
CA ILE A 155 8.80 -6.64 -5.66
C ILE A 155 9.17 -5.33 -6.31
N LEU A 156 8.34 -4.88 -7.25
CA LEU A 156 8.50 -3.61 -7.90
C LEU A 156 8.55 -2.58 -6.77
N LEU A 157 7.48 -2.43 -5.98
CA LEU A 157 7.28 -1.42 -4.95
C LEU A 157 8.34 -1.37 -3.84
N VAL A 158 8.38 -2.41 -3.02
CA VAL A 158 9.16 -2.44 -1.78
C VAL A 158 10.50 -3.18 -1.92
N GLY A 159 10.74 -3.79 -3.08
CA GLY A 159 11.91 -4.61 -3.35
C GLY A 159 11.72 -6.07 -2.92
N ALA A 160 12.74 -6.90 -3.17
CA ALA A 160 12.76 -8.27 -2.68
C ALA A 160 12.78 -8.30 -1.14
N PRO A 161 12.19 -9.33 -0.49
CA PRO A 161 12.35 -9.53 0.94
C PRO A 161 13.86 -9.59 1.21
N HIS A 162 14.32 -8.90 2.26
CA HIS A 162 15.72 -9.04 2.63
C HIS A 162 15.87 -10.48 3.11
N GLU A 163 16.71 -11.29 2.44
CA GLU A 163 17.15 -12.53 3.07
C GLU A 163 17.69 -12.14 4.45
N PRO A 164 17.24 -12.79 5.54
CA PRO A 164 17.80 -12.52 6.85
C PRO A 164 19.30 -12.68 6.70
N THR A 165 20.04 -11.58 6.86
CA THR A 165 21.49 -11.55 6.74
C THR A 165 21.98 -12.75 7.52
N ALA A 166 22.45 -13.80 6.82
CA ALA A 166 22.92 -14.99 7.49
C ALA A 166 23.95 -14.49 8.49
N THR A 167 23.62 -14.55 9.78
CA THR A 167 24.59 -14.27 10.83
C THR A 167 25.80 -15.10 10.44
N PRO A 168 26.96 -14.50 10.15
CA PRO A 168 28.11 -15.31 9.84
C PRO A 168 28.29 -16.18 11.06
N PHE A 169 28.00 -17.49 10.92
CA PHE A 169 28.27 -18.46 11.96
C PHE A 169 29.74 -18.24 12.28
N SER A 170 29.98 -17.70 13.49
CA SER A 170 31.31 -17.45 14.00
C SER A 170 31.96 -18.82 14.08
N THR A 171 32.66 -19.13 12.99
CA THR A 171 33.37 -20.37 12.78
C THR A 171 34.51 -20.31 13.78
N SER A 172 34.42 -21.20 14.78
CA SER A 172 35.49 -21.78 15.60
C SER A 172 36.80 -21.01 15.72
N LEU A 173 37.33 -20.89 16.95
CA LEU A 173 38.70 -21.30 17.33
C LEU A 173 39.05 -20.76 18.73
N PRO A 174 39.99 -21.37 19.48
CA PRO A 174 40.50 -22.74 19.46
C PRO A 174 40.10 -23.56 20.71
#